data_AF-A0A922NVN1-F1
#
_entry.id   AF-A0A922NVN1-F1
#
_cell.length_a   1.000
_cell.length_b   1.000
_cell.length_c   1.000
_cell.angle_alpha   90.00
_cell.angle_beta   90.00
_cell.angle_gamma   90.00
#
_symmetry.space_group_name_H-M   'P 1'
#
loop_
_entity.id
_entity.type
_entity.pdbx_description
1 polymer ?
#
loop_
_entity_poly.entity_id
_entity_poly.type
_entity_poly.pdbx_seq_one_letter_code
_entity_poly.pdbx_strand_id
1 'polypeptide(L)' 'MYHLSKAKYRLLEKVSRKGIISALAFDQRGALKRMMAAHQDTEPAPWQIEALKALVSEELTPYASSILLDPEYGLPAT' A
#
# COMPACT_ATOMS: atom_id res chain seq x y z
N MET A 1 10.80 -28.81 -10.23
CA MET A 1 10.42 -27.65 -11.05
C MET A 1 9.10 -27.11 -10.50
N TYR A 2 9.07 -25.88 -10.03
CA TYR A 2 7.85 -25.31 -9.44
C TYR A 2 6.84 -25.00 -10.55
N HIS A 3 5.61 -25.50 -10.42
CA HIS A 3 4.52 -25.22 -11.36
C HIS A 3 3.60 -24.14 -10.77
N LEU A 4 3.48 -23.01 -11.46
CA LEU A 4 2.49 -21.98 -11.17
C LEU A 4 1.20 -22.29 -11.91
N SER A 5 0.06 -22.17 -11.23
CA SER A 5 -1.23 -22.21 -11.92
C SER A 5 -1.36 -21.00 -12.84
N LYS A 6 -2.10 -21.15 -13.95
CA LYS A 6 -2.36 -20.04 -14.88
C LYS A 6 -2.95 -18.82 -14.17
N ALA A 7 -3.80 -19.04 -13.16
CA ALA A 7 -4.39 -17.97 -12.37
C ALA A 7 -3.36 -17.20 -11.54
N LYS A 8 -2.46 -17.90 -10.84
CA LYS A 8 -1.38 -17.26 -10.05
C LYS A 8 -0.42 -16.50 -10.94
N TYR A 9 -0.05 -17.08 -12.09
CA TYR A 9 0.84 -16.43 -13.06
C TYR A 9 0.24 -15.09 -13.55
N ARG A 10 -1.03 -15.09 -13.96
CA ARG A 10 -1.73 -13.86 -14.38
C ARG A 10 -1.82 -12.79 -13.29
N LEU A 11 -1.97 -13.20 -12.02
CA LEU A 11 -1.96 -12.25 -10.89
C LEU A 11 -0.57 -11.68 -10.62
N LEU A 12 0.49 -12.48 -10.77
CA LEU A 12 1.87 -12.00 -10.70
C LEU A 12 2.19 -10.99 -11.82
N GLU A 13 1.67 -11.20 -13.02
CA GLU A 13 1.79 -10.23 -14.12
C GLU A 13 1.12 -8.89 -13.77
N LYS A 14 -0.03 -8.91 -13.08
CA LYS A 14 -0.74 -7.68 -12.68
C LYS A 14 0.02 -6.84 -11.64
N VAL A 15 0.89 -7.45 -10.84
CA VAL A 15 1.66 -6.75 -9.79
C VAL A 15 3.11 -6.47 -10.19
N SER A 16 3.46 -6.69 -11.46
CA SER A 16 4.82 -6.51 -11.97
C SER A 16 4.86 -5.66 -13.24
N ARG A 17 6.04 -5.12 -13.55
CA ARG A 17 6.34 -4.42 -14.81
C ARG A 17 7.56 -5.08 -15.43
N LYS A 18 7.41 -5.65 -16.65
CA LYS A 18 8.49 -6.37 -17.36
C LYS A 18 9.14 -7.48 -16.50
N GLY A 19 8.34 -8.18 -15.70
CA GLY A 19 8.82 -9.25 -14.81
C GLY A 19 9.47 -8.79 -13.50
N ILE A 20 9.54 -7.49 -13.24
CA ILE A 20 10.06 -6.92 -11.99
C ILE A 20 8.90 -6.46 -11.11
N ILE A 21 8.90 -6.89 -9.84
CA ILE A 21 7.98 -6.38 -8.82
C ILE A 21 8.62 -5.14 -8.19
N SER A 22 8.15 -3.97 -8.60
CA SER A 22 8.54 -2.65 -8.07
C SER A 22 7.38 -2.10 -7.25
N ALA A 23 6.97 -2.86 -6.23
CA ALA A 23 5.80 -2.56 -5.42
C ALA A 23 6.09 -1.49 -4.35
N LEU A 24 5.11 -0.61 -4.12
CA LEU A 24 5.10 0.33 -3.00
C LEU A 24 4.47 -0.35 -1.78
N ALA A 25 5.14 -0.33 -0.62
CA ALA A 25 4.60 -0.86 0.61
C ALA A 25 4.11 0.26 1.52
N PHE A 26 2.80 0.32 1.78
CA PHE A 26 2.21 1.29 2.69
C PHE A 26 1.11 0.70 3.61
N ASP A 27 1.39 -0.47 4.20
CA ASP A 27 0.52 -1.21 5.12
C ASP A 27 0.78 -0.90 6.61
N GLN A 28 1.62 0.10 6.90
CA GLN A 28 1.94 0.47 8.27
C GLN A 28 0.70 1.01 8.98
N ARG A 29 0.43 0.44 10.15
CA ARG A 29 -0.65 0.85 11.07
C ARG A 29 -0.07 1.62 12.25
N GLY A 30 0.21 0.93 13.36
CA GLY A 30 0.76 1.55 14.58
C GLY A 30 2.09 2.29 14.36
N ALA A 31 2.92 1.86 13.40
CA ALA A 31 4.13 2.59 13.04
C ALA A 31 3.82 3.97 12.44
N LEU A 32 2.88 4.04 11.49
CA LEU A 32 2.44 5.30 10.90
C LEU A 32 1.78 6.21 11.94
N LYS A 33 0.94 5.63 12.81
CA LYS A 33 0.32 6.36 13.92
C LYS A 33 1.35 6.99 14.85
N ARG A 34 2.43 6.27 15.21
CA ARG A 34 3.53 6.83 16.01
C ARG A 34 4.28 7.95 15.29
N MET A 35 4.51 7.80 13.98
CA MET A 35 5.16 8.84 13.17
C MET A 35 4.33 10.12 13.13
N MET A 36 3.02 10.00 12.92
CA MET A 36 2.10 11.15 12.92
C MET A 36 2.02 11.81 14.30
N ALA A 37 1.88 11.01 15.37
CA ALA A 37 1.81 11.50 16.75
C ALA A 37 3.06 12.28 17.19
N ALA A 38 4.22 12.06 16.57
CA ALA A 38 5.43 12.84 16.85
C ALA A 38 5.33 14.31 16.36
N HIS A 39 4.29 14.65 15.60
CA HIS A 39 4.09 15.97 14.97
C HIS A 39 2.73 16.61 15.30
N GLN A 40 1.99 16.09 16.29
CA GLN A 40 0.74 16.68 16.79
C GLN A 40 0.52 16.34 18.27
N ASP A 41 -0.18 17.20 19.01
CA ASP A 41 -0.43 17.01 20.44
C ASP A 41 -1.51 15.96 20.75
N THR A 42 -2.29 15.58 19.74
CA THR A 42 -3.40 14.62 19.86
C THR A 42 -3.06 13.29 19.19
N GLU A 43 -3.78 12.23 19.59
CA GLU A 43 -3.67 10.95 18.90
C GLU A 43 -4.21 11.05 17.46
N PRO A 44 -3.50 10.52 16.44
CA PRO A 44 -3.99 10.53 15.08
C PRO A 44 -5.34 9.81 14.95
N ALA A 45 -6.32 10.52 14.42
CA ALA A 45 -7.64 9.97 14.14
C ALA A 45 -7.57 9.02 12.93
N PRO A 46 -8.44 7.98 12.86
CA PRO A 46 -8.46 7.02 11.76
C PRO A 46 -8.51 7.67 10.36
N TRP A 47 -9.35 8.69 10.19
CA TRP A 47 -9.48 9.41 8.92
C TRP A 47 -8.18 10.10 8.46
N GLN A 48 -7.32 10.53 9.38
CA GLN A 48 -6.03 11.15 9.02
C GLN A 48 -5.09 10.10 8.43
N ILE A 49 -5.13 8.86 8.96
CA ILE A 49 -4.33 7.73 8.48
C ILE A 49 -4.84 7.29 7.10
N GLU A 50 -6.15 7.16 6.94
CA GLU A 50 -6.81 6.83 5.67
C GLU A 50 -6.50 7.87 4.59
N ALA A 51 -6.64 9.17 4.91
CA ALA A 51 -6.38 10.26 3.98
C ALA A 51 -4.92 10.26 3.50
N LEU A 52 -3.96 10.05 4.39
CA LEU A 52 -2.55 9.98 4.02
C LEU A 52 -2.25 8.77 3.11
N LYS A 53 -2.87 7.62 3.39
CA LYS A 53 -2.74 6.43 2.52
C LYS A 53 -3.34 6.68 1.15
N ALA A 54 -4.49 7.33 1.06
CA ALA A 54 -5.12 7.70 -0.20
C ALA A 54 -4.23 8.64 -1.02
N LEU A 55 -3.69 9.69 -0.39
CA LEU A 55 -2.76 10.63 -1.05
C LEU A 55 -1.52 9.93 -1.61
N VAL A 56 -0.88 9.06 -0.83
CA VAL A 56 0.29 8.31 -1.31
C VAL A 56 -0.08 7.35 -2.43
N SER A 57 -1.24 6.70 -2.36
CA SER A 57 -1.71 5.82 -3.42
C SER A 57 -1.93 6.60 -4.72
N GLU A 58 -2.66 7.71 -4.66
CA GLU A 58 -2.94 8.57 -5.82
C GLU A 58 -1.65 9.09 -6.47
N GLU A 59 -0.73 9.63 -5.67
CA GLU A 59 0.45 10.33 -6.18
C GLU A 59 1.58 9.37 -6.61
N LEU A 60 1.74 8.22 -5.95
CA LEU A 60 2.93 7.36 -6.13
C LEU A 60 2.65 6.06 -6.88
N THR A 61 1.41 5.55 -6.94
CA THR A 61 1.11 4.33 -7.70
C THR A 61 1.37 4.42 -9.21
N PRO A 62 1.32 5.59 -9.89
CA PRO A 62 1.74 5.68 -11.30
C PRO A 62 3.18 5.20 -11.53
N TYR A 63 4.04 5.30 -10.52
CA TYR A 63 5.45 4.94 -10.59
C TYR A 63 5.76 3.53 -10.07
N ALA A 64 4.83 2.87 -9.38
CA ALA A 64 4.99 1.52 -8.82
C ALA A 64 4.30 0.45 -9.69
N SER A 65 4.75 -0.80 -9.63
CA SER A 65 4.04 -1.90 -10.29
C SER A 65 2.75 -2.31 -9.58
N SER A 66 2.69 -2.12 -8.27
CA SER A 66 1.54 -2.38 -7.40
C SER A 66 1.73 -1.69 -6.05
N ILE A 67 0.69 -1.68 -5.22
CA ILE A 67 0.75 -1.18 -3.84
C ILE A 67 0.31 -2.28 -2.86
N LEU A 68 0.96 -2.36 -1.70
CA LEU A 68 0.55 -3.17 -0.56
C LEU A 68 -0.08 -2.25 0.50
N LEU A 69 -1.35 -2.53 0.83
CA LEU A 69 -2.16 -1.78 1.79
C LEU A 69 -2.72 -2.72 2.86
N ASP A 70 -3.01 -2.18 4.04
CA ASP A 70 -3.74 -2.90 5.09
C ASP A 70 -5.26 -2.72 4.93
N PRO A 71 -6.07 -3.72 5.31
CA PRO A 71 -7.53 -3.64 5.18
C PRO A 71 -8.20 -2.72 6.21
N GLU A 72 -7.48 -2.24 7.22
CA GLU A 72 -8.04 -1.43 8.32
C GLU A 72 -8.15 0.05 7.92
N TYR A 73 -7.10 0.62 7.33
CA TYR A 73 -7.05 2.02 6.90
C TYR A 73 -6.81 2.20 5.39
N GLY A 74 -6.50 1.13 4.66
CA GLY A 74 -6.06 1.20 3.26
C GLY A 74 -7.16 0.96 2.22
N LEU A 75 -8.36 0.54 2.59
CA LEU A 75 -9.45 0.32 1.62
C LEU A 75 -9.84 1.58 0.83
N PRO A 76 -9.89 2.78 1.43
CA PRO A 76 -10.14 4.01 0.66
C PRO A 76 -9.00 4.38 -0.31
N ALA A 77 -7.84 3.73 -0.21
CA ALA A 77 -6.65 4.00 -1.00
C ALA A 77 -6.44 3.00 -2.16
N THR A 78 -7.41 2.14 -2.46
CA THR A 78 -7.34 1.14 -3.54
C THR A 78 -7.67 1.69 -4.91
#